data_AF-C7HW08-F1
#
_entry.id   AF-C7HW08-F1
#
_cell.length_a   1.000
_cell.length_b   1.000
_cell.length_c   1.000
_cell.angle_alpha   90.00
_cell.angle_beta   90.00
_cell.angle_gamma   90.00
#
_symmetry.space_group_name_H-M   'P 1'
#
loop_
_entity.id
_entity.type
_entity.pdbx_description
1 polymer ?
#
loop_
_entity_poly.entity_id
_entity_poly.type
_entity_poly.pdbx_seq_one_letter_code
_entity_poly.pdbx_strand_id
1 'polypeptide(L)'
;MVNSRIKLIKEISQPNETKWSAWRDLFCFFGFLFYFINELKVFYLLKLYFFKFYKNSLLWYYKCNKKCTINVTKDFDMEVEIENRIREFRKEKNLSQHKLAKLVGLKRRSIMAYENNTISPSLETAYKICKVLDKDIKEVFIFK
;
A
#
# COMPACT_ATOMS: atom_id res chain seq x y z
N MET A 1 -0.08 22.95 -19.04
CA MET A 1 0.41 22.90 -17.63
C MET A 1 0.78 21.50 -17.13
N VAL A 2 0.59 20.41 -17.91
CA VAL A 2 0.91 19.03 -17.50
C VAL A 2 2.41 18.69 -17.65
N ASN A 3 3.09 19.24 -18.66
CA ASN A 3 4.50 18.90 -18.97
C ASN A 3 5.53 19.46 -17.97
N SER A 4 5.26 20.57 -17.29
CA SER A 4 6.19 21.17 -16.33
C SER A 4 6.24 20.40 -15.00
N ARG A 5 5.13 19.75 -14.60
CA ARG A 5 5.07 18.92 -13.39
C ARG A 5 5.73 17.55 -13.58
N ILE A 6 5.65 16.96 -14.77
CA ILE A 6 6.34 15.69 -15.08
C ILE A 6 7.87 15.86 -15.00
N LYS A 7 8.39 17.04 -15.35
CA LYS A 7 9.82 17.37 -15.26
C LYS A 7 10.31 17.44 -13.81
N LEU A 8 9.51 18.05 -12.92
CA LEU A 8 9.76 18.09 -11.47
C LEU A 8 9.68 16.70 -10.81
N ILE A 9 8.78 15.83 -11.27
CA ILE A 9 8.65 14.45 -10.75
C ILE A 9 9.89 13.61 -11.09
N LYS A 10 10.49 13.79 -12.27
CA LYS A 10 11.75 13.09 -12.62
C LYS A 10 12.92 13.49 -11.74
N GLU A 11 13.04 14.78 -11.39
CA GLU A 11 14.11 15.29 -10.50
C GLU A 11 13.96 14.83 -9.05
N ILE A 12 12.73 14.64 -8.55
CA ILE A 12 12.47 14.18 -7.18
C ILE A 12 12.61 12.65 -7.06
N SER A 13 12.41 11.89 -8.15
CA SER A 13 12.49 10.42 -8.15
C SER A 13 13.90 9.83 -8.18
N GLN A 14 14.94 10.66 -8.35
CA GLN A 14 16.32 10.20 -8.21
C GLN A 14 16.76 10.39 -6.76
N PRO A 15 16.75 9.34 -5.91
CA PRO A 15 17.40 9.46 -4.62
C PRO A 15 18.87 9.84 -4.88
N ASN A 16 19.38 10.88 -4.22
CA ASN A 16 20.80 11.18 -4.22
C ASN A 16 21.55 10.01 -3.54
N GLU A 17 21.91 9.00 -4.32
CA GLU A 17 22.61 7.78 -3.89
C GLU A 17 24.03 8.05 -3.38
N THR A 18 24.56 9.26 -3.60
CA THR A 18 25.97 9.59 -3.40
C THR A 18 26.40 9.77 -1.94
N LYS A 19 25.48 9.96 -0.99
CA LYS A 19 25.83 10.13 0.44
C LYS A 19 25.93 8.80 1.22
N TRP A 20 25.27 7.74 0.76
CA TRP A 20 25.19 6.47 1.49
C TRP A 20 26.09 5.36 0.92
N SER A 21 26.65 5.52 -0.28
CA SER A 21 27.66 4.63 -0.84
C SER A 21 28.98 4.71 -0.06
N ALA A 22 29.44 5.92 0.26
CA ALA A 22 30.72 6.17 0.94
C ALA A 22 30.83 5.49 2.33
N TRP A 23 29.73 5.38 3.07
CA TRP A 23 29.72 4.72 4.38
C TRP A 23 29.57 3.20 4.28
N ARG A 24 28.94 2.70 3.20
CA ARG A 24 28.82 1.27 2.92
C ARG A 24 30.18 0.68 2.55
N ASP A 25 30.98 1.43 1.80
CA ASP A 25 32.34 1.05 1.42
C ASP A 25 33.30 1.12 2.61
N LEU A 26 33.16 2.10 3.50
CA LEU A 26 33.91 2.15 4.76
C LEU A 26 33.62 0.92 5.64
N PHE A 27 32.36 0.48 5.70
CA PHE A 27 31.95 -0.68 6.50
C PHE A 27 32.49 -2.01 5.93
N CYS A 28 32.55 -2.14 4.60
CA CYS A 28 33.20 -3.28 3.92
C CYS A 28 34.73 -3.27 4.07
N PHE A 29 35.36 -2.09 4.01
CA PHE A 29 36.82 -1.95 4.14
C PHE A 29 37.32 -2.31 5.55
N PHE A 30 36.58 -1.91 6.59
CA PHE A 30 36.89 -2.30 7.97
C PHE A 30 36.55 -3.76 8.28
N GLY A 31 35.58 -4.36 7.57
CA GLY A 31 35.27 -5.79 7.68
C GLY A 31 36.39 -6.71 7.17
N PHE A 32 37.13 -6.28 6.14
CA PHE A 32 38.24 -7.04 5.57
C PHE A 32 39.51 -7.01 6.45
N LEU A 33 39.75 -5.89 7.15
CA LEU A 33 40.89 -5.74 8.07
C LEU A 33 40.74 -6.60 9.34
N PHE A 34 39.50 -6.92 9.73
CA PHE A 34 39.19 -7.75 10.89
C PHE A 34 39.48 -9.25 10.64
N TYR A 35 39.53 -9.70 9.38
CA TYR A 35 39.80 -11.09 9.05
C TYR A 35 41.29 -11.47 9.14
N PHE A 36 42.20 -10.49 9.21
CA PHE A 36 43.65 -10.73 9.12
C PHE A 36 44.43 -10.58 10.44
N ILE A 37 43.81 -10.16 11.54
CA ILE A 37 44.49 -10.01 12.84
C ILE A 37 43.99 -11.09 13.80
N ASN A 38 44.56 -12.29 13.66
CA ASN A 38 44.42 -13.39 14.60
C ASN A 38 45.50 -13.29 15.68
N GLU A 39 45.18 -12.70 16.83
CA GLU A 39 45.92 -12.89 18.08
C GLU A 39 44.89 -12.88 19.23
N LEU A 40 44.72 -14.06 19.81
CA LEU A 40 43.68 -14.43 20.77
C LEU A 40 43.87 -13.67 22.10
N LYS A 41 43.15 -12.54 22.29
CA LYS A 41 42.67 -12.03 23.60
C LYS A 41 41.79 -10.77 23.56
N VAL A 42 41.63 -10.11 22.41
CA VAL A 42 40.78 -8.89 22.30
C VAL A 42 39.31 -9.20 21.95
N PHE A 43 38.97 -10.46 21.73
CA PHE A 43 37.66 -10.88 21.20
C PHE A 43 36.47 -10.66 22.17
N TYR A 44 36.71 -10.71 23.49
CA TYR A 44 35.62 -10.66 24.47
C TYR A 44 35.14 -9.23 24.75
N LEU A 45 36.07 -8.27 24.82
CA LEU A 45 35.75 -6.87 25.08
C LEU A 45 35.15 -6.19 23.85
N LEU A 46 35.59 -6.55 22.64
CA LEU A 46 34.98 -6.05 21.40
C LEU A 46 33.56 -6.58 21.19
N LYS A 47 33.27 -7.85 21.58
CA LYS A 47 31.90 -8.42 21.51
C LYS A 47 30.88 -7.59 22.29
N LEU A 48 31.23 -7.12 23.49
CA LEU A 48 30.33 -6.32 24.32
C LEU A 48 30.10 -4.90 23.76
N TYR A 49 31.15 -4.28 23.22
CA TYR A 49 31.03 -2.99 22.54
C TYR A 49 30.21 -3.10 21.24
N PHE A 50 30.42 -4.14 20.44
CA PHE A 50 29.63 -4.42 19.25
C PHE A 50 28.16 -4.69 19.60
N PHE A 51 27.88 -5.44 20.66
CA PHE A 51 26.51 -5.74 21.09
C PHE A 51 25.75 -4.49 21.54
N LYS A 52 26.43 -3.53 22.20
CA LYS A 52 25.84 -2.24 22.61
C LYS A 52 25.62 -1.32 21.42
N PHE A 53 26.50 -1.36 20.42
CA PHE A 53 26.36 -0.63 19.17
C PHE A 53 25.19 -1.17 18.31
N TYR A 54 25.08 -2.49 18.16
CA TYR A 54 23.98 -3.12 17.41
C TYR A 54 22.60 -2.88 18.04
N LYS A 55 22.49 -2.91 19.38
CA LYS A 55 21.21 -2.59 20.05
C LYS A 55 20.75 -1.16 19.81
N ASN A 56 21.67 -0.18 19.81
CA ASN A 56 21.33 1.22 19.52
C ASN A 56 21.01 1.45 18.03
N SER A 57 21.71 0.76 17.13
CA SER A 57 21.43 0.80 15.69
C SER A 57 20.07 0.16 15.34
N LEU A 58 19.70 -0.96 15.98
CA LEU A 58 18.39 -1.60 15.87
C LEU A 58 17.28 -0.72 16.47
N LEU A 59 17.52 -0.09 17.61
CA LEU A 59 16.54 0.81 18.23
C LEU A 59 16.28 2.03 17.33
N TRP A 60 17.33 2.58 16.68
CA TRP A 60 17.19 3.65 15.70
C TRP A 60 16.41 3.19 14.46
N TYR A 61 16.67 2.00 13.93
CA TYR A 61 15.90 1.39 12.84
C TYR A 61 14.40 1.26 13.19
N TYR A 62 14.06 0.74 14.37
CA TYR A 62 12.67 0.63 14.84
C TYR A 62 12.01 2.00 15.12
N LYS A 63 12.75 2.99 15.63
CA LYS A 63 12.24 4.36 15.86
C LYS A 63 12.05 5.14 14.56
N CYS A 64 12.90 4.92 13.57
CA CYS A 64 12.79 5.52 12.24
C CYS A 64 11.59 4.92 11.48
N ASN A 65 11.38 3.60 11.57
CA ASN A 65 10.22 2.92 10.97
C ASN A 65 8.87 3.40 11.52
N LYS A 66 8.76 3.73 12.83
CA LYS A 66 7.54 4.31 13.41
C LYS A 66 7.25 5.76 13.00
N LYS A 67 8.27 6.53 12.58
CA LYS A 67 8.10 7.89 12.05
C LYS A 67 7.89 7.92 10.54
N CYS A 68 8.29 6.88 9.83
CA CYS A 68 8.14 6.74 8.38
C CYS A 68 6.95 5.83 7.98
N THR A 69 5.90 5.72 8.80
CA THR A 69 4.58 5.37 8.29
C THR A 69 3.88 6.64 7.80
N ILE A 70 4.50 7.33 6.84
CA ILE A 70 3.74 8.29 6.03
C ILE A 70 2.82 7.38 5.20
N ASN A 71 1.51 7.53 5.36
CA ASN A 71 0.55 6.86 4.47
C ASN A 71 0.77 7.43 3.07
N VAL A 72 1.65 6.78 2.30
CA VAL A 72 2.00 7.11 0.91
C VAL A 72 0.77 7.03 -0.01
N THR A 73 -0.37 6.55 0.49
CA THR A 73 -1.62 6.41 -0.25
C THR A 73 -2.44 7.70 -0.37
N LYS A 74 -2.09 8.81 0.29
CA LYS A 74 -2.96 10.01 0.33
C LYS A 74 -2.68 11.07 -0.74
N ASP A 75 -1.60 10.97 -1.49
CA ASP A 75 -1.13 12.12 -2.30
C ASP A 75 -1.41 11.98 -3.81
N PHE A 76 -2.16 10.95 -4.22
CA PHE A 76 -2.58 10.79 -5.62
C PHE A 76 -4.00 10.23 -5.69
N ASP A 77 -4.98 11.03 -5.27
CA ASP A 77 -6.39 10.75 -5.52
C ASP A 77 -6.67 10.98 -7.02
N MET A 78 -6.44 9.93 -7.82
CA MET A 78 -7.09 9.81 -9.11
C MET A 78 -8.56 9.54 -8.82
N GLU A 79 -9.36 10.59 -8.77
CA GLU A 79 -10.80 10.47 -8.52
C GLU A 79 -11.45 9.85 -9.75
N VAL A 80 -11.72 8.54 -9.68
CA VAL A 80 -12.39 7.79 -10.75
C VAL A 80 -13.89 7.92 -10.53
N GLU A 81 -14.60 8.54 -11.48
CA GLU A 81 -16.05 8.61 -11.45
C GLU A 81 -16.63 7.25 -11.87
N ILE A 82 -17.42 6.64 -10.99
CA ILE A 82 -18.05 5.33 -11.21
C ILE A 82 -19.56 5.48 -11.18
N GLU A 83 -20.20 5.09 -12.27
CA GLU A 83 -21.65 4.97 -12.37
C GLU A 83 -22.04 3.50 -12.27
N ASN A 84 -23.18 3.16 -11.64
CA ASN A 84 -23.64 1.78 -11.54
C ASN A 84 -25.05 1.56 -12.07
N ARG A 85 -25.27 0.35 -12.60
CA ARG A 85 -26.56 -0.11 -13.16
C ARG A 85 -27.20 -1.21 -12.32
N ILE A 86 -26.87 -1.27 -11.02
CA ILE A 86 -27.37 -2.32 -10.11
C ILE A 86 -28.90 -2.33 -10.10
N ARG A 87 -29.54 -1.15 -10.08
CA ARG A 87 -31.00 -1.02 -10.03
C ARG A 87 -31.68 -1.63 -11.26
N GLU A 88 -31.10 -1.47 -12.44
CA GLU A 88 -31.64 -1.97 -13.71
C GLU A 88 -31.64 -3.49 -13.73
N PHE A 89 -30.46 -4.10 -13.55
CA PHE A 89 -30.32 -5.56 -13.53
C PHE A 89 -31.08 -6.22 -12.38
N ARG A 90 -31.18 -5.54 -11.23
CA ARG A 90 -32.01 -6.03 -10.12
C ARG A 90 -33.49 -6.10 -10.52
N LYS A 91 -34.00 -5.10 -11.24
CA LYS A 91 -35.39 -5.06 -11.72
C LYS A 91 -35.63 -6.11 -12.81
N GLU A 92 -34.69 -6.31 -13.72
CA GLU A 92 -34.77 -7.38 -14.75
C GLU A 92 -34.96 -8.76 -14.11
N LYS A 93 -34.29 -9.02 -12.98
CA LYS A 93 -34.44 -10.26 -12.20
C LYS A 93 -35.62 -10.29 -11.23
N ASN A 94 -36.49 -9.29 -11.23
CA ASN A 94 -37.61 -9.15 -10.29
C ASN A 94 -37.20 -9.24 -8.81
N LEU A 95 -36.01 -8.70 -8.47
CA LEU A 95 -35.49 -8.71 -7.11
C LEU A 95 -35.84 -7.41 -6.40
N SER A 96 -36.30 -7.48 -5.15
CA SER A 96 -36.36 -6.31 -4.28
C SER A 96 -34.97 -5.97 -3.73
N GLN A 97 -34.75 -4.73 -3.27
CA GLN A 97 -33.49 -4.35 -2.60
C GLN A 97 -33.18 -5.26 -1.40
N HIS A 98 -34.22 -5.65 -0.66
CA HIS A 98 -34.08 -6.56 0.48
C HIS A 98 -33.68 -7.97 0.04
N LYS A 99 -34.27 -8.49 -1.05
CA LYS A 99 -33.95 -9.81 -1.59
C LYS A 99 -32.53 -9.87 -2.15
N LEU A 100 -32.09 -8.85 -2.91
CA LEU A 100 -30.70 -8.73 -3.36
C LEU A 100 -29.74 -8.68 -2.18
N ALA A 101 -30.03 -7.87 -1.16
CA ALA A 101 -29.20 -7.76 0.03
C ALA A 101 -29.05 -9.12 0.74
N LYS A 102 -30.14 -9.89 0.89
CA LYS A 102 -30.11 -11.23 1.49
C LYS A 102 -29.24 -12.21 0.69
N LEU A 103 -29.32 -12.18 -0.65
CA LEU A 103 -28.51 -13.05 -1.51
C LEU A 103 -27.02 -12.72 -1.46
N VAL A 104 -26.66 -11.44 -1.32
CA VAL A 104 -25.27 -10.99 -1.23
C VAL A 104 -24.71 -11.11 0.20
N GLY A 105 -25.57 -11.24 1.21
CA GLY A 105 -25.19 -11.26 2.63
C GLY A 105 -24.99 -9.87 3.23
N LEU A 106 -25.72 -8.87 2.72
CA LEU A 106 -25.62 -7.47 3.14
C LEU A 106 -26.92 -6.96 3.77
N LYS A 107 -26.86 -5.77 4.37
CA LYS A 107 -28.04 -5.04 4.81
C LYS A 107 -28.70 -4.36 3.63
N ARG A 108 -30.04 -4.24 3.64
CA ARG A 108 -30.81 -3.50 2.60
C ARG A 108 -30.28 -2.07 2.40
N ARG A 109 -29.90 -1.40 3.50
CA ARG A 109 -29.33 -0.04 3.46
C ARG A 109 -28.05 0.04 2.62
N SER A 110 -27.21 -1.00 2.62
CA SER A 110 -25.99 -1.05 1.80
C SER A 110 -26.34 -1.08 0.31
N ILE A 111 -27.25 -1.97 -0.10
CA ILE A 111 -27.72 -2.02 -1.50
C ILE A 111 -28.33 -0.68 -1.94
N MET A 112 -29.12 -0.04 -1.07
CA MET A 112 -29.69 1.28 -1.34
C MET A 112 -28.59 2.35 -1.51
N ALA A 113 -27.57 2.36 -0.67
CA ALA A 113 -26.45 3.30 -0.76
C ALA A 113 -25.63 3.11 -2.04
N TYR A 114 -25.41 1.85 -2.44
CA TYR A 114 -24.76 1.52 -3.72
C TYR A 114 -25.61 1.99 -4.90
N GLU A 115 -26.91 1.67 -4.94
CA GLU A 115 -27.81 2.11 -6.03
C GLU A 115 -27.91 3.64 -6.17
N ASN A 116 -27.64 4.39 -5.10
CA ASN A 116 -27.67 5.86 -5.10
C ASN A 116 -26.28 6.50 -5.28
N ASN A 117 -25.24 5.71 -5.59
CA ASN A 117 -23.85 6.16 -5.72
C ASN A 117 -23.32 6.93 -4.48
N THR A 118 -23.94 6.75 -3.30
CA THR A 118 -23.53 7.46 -2.08
C THR A 118 -22.25 6.87 -1.50
N ILE A 119 -22.04 5.57 -1.73
CA ILE A 119 -20.90 4.81 -1.27
C ILE A 119 -20.50 3.88 -2.41
N SER A 120 -19.20 3.75 -2.67
CA SER A 120 -18.67 2.76 -3.60
C SER A 120 -18.50 1.40 -2.91
N PRO A 121 -18.96 0.29 -3.50
CA PRO A 121 -18.71 -1.03 -2.94
C PRO A 121 -17.22 -1.39 -3.01
N SER A 122 -16.75 -2.23 -2.09
CA SER A 122 -15.44 -2.88 -2.25
C SER A 122 -15.46 -3.82 -3.47
N LEU A 123 -14.29 -4.14 -4.03
CA LEU A 123 -14.18 -5.07 -5.16
C LEU A 123 -14.88 -6.41 -4.90
N GLU A 124 -14.70 -6.96 -3.69
CA GLU A 124 -15.37 -8.20 -3.27
C GLU A 124 -16.90 -8.06 -3.27
N THR A 125 -17.40 -6.93 -2.76
CA THR A 125 -18.85 -6.66 -2.71
C THR A 125 -19.42 -6.49 -4.12
N ALA A 126 -18.74 -5.72 -4.97
CA ALA A 126 -19.08 -5.53 -6.36
C ALA A 126 -19.17 -6.89 -7.08
N TYR A 127 -18.17 -7.76 -6.88
CA TYR A 127 -18.15 -9.09 -7.47
C TYR A 127 -19.33 -9.98 -7.00
N LYS A 128 -19.63 -9.99 -5.70
CA LYS A 128 -20.80 -10.74 -5.17
C LYS A 128 -22.12 -10.25 -5.76
N ILE A 129 -22.28 -8.92 -5.90
CA ILE A 129 -23.46 -8.33 -6.54
C ILE A 129 -23.55 -8.79 -8.01
N CYS A 130 -22.45 -8.73 -8.75
CA CYS A 130 -22.38 -9.17 -10.15
C CYS A 130 -22.75 -10.66 -10.29
N LYS A 131 -22.29 -11.53 -9.38
CA LYS A 131 -22.65 -12.95 -9.38
C LYS A 131 -24.14 -13.20 -9.16
N VAL A 132 -24.79 -12.47 -8.25
CA VAL A 132 -26.24 -12.59 -8.04
C VAL A 132 -27.01 -12.05 -9.24
N LEU A 133 -26.53 -10.96 -9.84
CA LEU A 133 -27.13 -10.34 -11.02
C LEU A 133 -26.82 -11.10 -12.31
N ASP A 134 -25.89 -12.05 -12.30
CA ASP A 134 -25.42 -12.83 -13.47
C ASP A 134 -24.99 -11.90 -14.61
N LYS A 135 -24.14 -10.94 -14.26
CA LYS A 135 -23.62 -9.89 -15.14
C LYS A 135 -22.14 -9.69 -14.91
N ASP A 136 -21.41 -9.25 -15.94
CA ASP A 136 -20.00 -8.89 -15.79
C ASP A 136 -19.86 -7.56 -15.03
N ILE A 137 -18.75 -7.40 -14.30
CA ILE A 137 -18.44 -6.20 -13.52
C ILE A 137 -18.42 -4.95 -14.40
N LYS A 138 -17.97 -5.07 -15.65
CA LYS A 138 -17.93 -3.98 -16.63
C LYS A 138 -19.31 -3.53 -17.09
N GLU A 139 -20.32 -4.40 -17.01
CA GLU A 139 -21.70 -4.05 -17.34
C GLU A 139 -22.40 -3.37 -16.17
N VAL A 140 -22.10 -3.81 -14.94
CA VAL A 140 -22.72 -3.30 -13.71
C VAL A 140 -22.11 -2.00 -13.24
N PHE A 141 -20.79 -1.82 -13.39
CA PHE A 141 -20.04 -0.64 -12.95
C PHE A 141 -19.29 -0.02 -14.14
N ILE A 142 -19.67 1.21 -14.48
CA ILE A 142 -19.15 1.98 -15.62
C ILE A 142 -18.18 3.03 -15.08
N PHE A 143 -16.93 2.95 -15.53
CA PHE A 143 -15.88 3.91 -15.19
C PHE A 143 -15.85 5.00 -16.26
N LYS A 144 -15.90 6.28 -15.86
CA LYS A 144 -15.76 7.44 -16.74
C LYS A 144 -14.35 8.02 -16.72
#